data_AF-A0A2N1XNX8-F1
#
_entry.id   AF-A0A2N1XNX8-F1
#
_cell.length_a   1.000
_cell.length_b   1.000
_cell.length_c   1.000
_cell.angle_alpha   90.00
_cell.angle_beta   90.00
_cell.angle_gamma   90.00
#
_symmetry.space_group_name_H-M   'P 1'
#
loop_
_entity.id
_entity.type
_entity.pdbx_description
1 polymer ?
#
loop_
_entity_poly.entity_id
_entity_poly.type
_entity_poly.pdbx_seq_one_letter_code
_entity_poly.pdbx_strand_id
1 'polypeptide(L)'
;MKWRGTSLLGDEVGLNQYALQGRYDITKVSSRTYLNIRDRYRLLDVGAAMGYGCGPLVISNKAVSRTQLTQCSIAFPGAATTAYALFKMLGVPSGQQIFTRYDNIVPMLLDGRVDCGVIIHESRFTLPELDLHCLIDLGAWWEQETRLPLPLGCAVMKQELYADYGALFEQHIRQHLQDPCARPAAVRAYIRSHAQELRPDVIDAHIALYVNDFTAALGKQGRVAFDALARRLESAEIA
;
A
#
# COMPACT_ATOMS: atom_id res chain seq x y z
N MET A 1 8.08 31.07 -8.35
CA MET A 1 7.92 29.81 -7.58
C MET A 1 9.29 29.38 -7.07
N LYS A 2 9.50 29.27 -5.75
CA LYS A 2 10.81 29.06 -5.09
C LYS A 2 11.15 27.57 -4.79
N TRP A 3 10.33 26.62 -5.22
CA TRP A 3 10.61 25.20 -5.02
C TRP A 3 11.26 24.63 -6.29
N ARG A 4 12.53 24.23 -6.17
CA ARG A 4 13.25 23.45 -7.20
C ARG A 4 13.46 22.06 -6.61
N GLY A 5 12.64 21.11 -7.01
CA GLY A 5 12.71 19.72 -6.57
C GLY A 5 13.21 18.80 -7.67
N THR A 6 13.94 17.75 -7.29
CA THR A 6 14.18 16.57 -8.11
C THR A 6 13.20 15.47 -7.66
N SER A 7 12.65 14.71 -8.60
CA SER A 7 11.85 13.53 -8.29
C SER A 7 12.70 12.26 -8.32
N LEU A 8 12.29 11.26 -7.53
CA LEU A 8 12.85 9.91 -7.53
C LEU A 8 11.68 8.92 -7.51
N LEU A 9 11.78 7.87 -8.33
CA LEU A 9 10.97 6.66 -8.16
C LEU A 9 11.75 5.65 -7.30
N GLY A 10 11.08 5.09 -6.31
CA GLY A 10 11.63 4.07 -5.42
C GLY A 10 10.57 3.06 -5.04
N ASP A 11 11.00 1.90 -4.56
CA ASP A 11 10.09 0.91 -4.00
C ASP A 11 9.52 1.40 -2.65
N GLU A 12 8.37 0.86 -2.25
CA GLU A 12 7.67 1.28 -1.04
C GLU A 12 8.54 1.15 0.23
N VAL A 13 9.36 0.10 0.34
CA VAL A 13 10.21 -0.13 1.52
C VAL A 13 11.33 0.91 1.57
N GLY A 14 11.98 1.19 0.45
CA GLY A 14 12.97 2.25 0.33
C GLY A 14 12.40 3.63 0.67
N LEU A 15 11.22 3.96 0.13
CA LEU A 15 10.55 5.24 0.43
C LEU A 15 10.15 5.36 1.90
N ASN A 16 9.69 4.28 2.54
CA ASN A 16 9.42 4.26 3.97
C ASN A 16 10.69 4.52 4.79
N GLN A 17 11.82 3.89 4.44
CA GLN A 17 13.10 4.12 5.10
C GLN A 17 13.56 5.57 4.97
N TYR A 18 13.45 6.15 3.77
CA TYR A 18 13.80 7.55 3.54
C TYR A 18 12.89 8.52 4.30
N ALA A 19 11.61 8.20 4.46
CA ALA A 19 10.68 8.99 5.25
C ALA A 19 11.02 8.94 6.76
N LEU A 20 11.39 7.78 7.28
CA LEU A 20 11.88 7.63 8.66
C LEU A 20 13.14 8.49 8.93
N GLN A 21 13.97 8.68 7.91
CA GLN A 21 15.17 9.53 7.96
C GLN A 21 14.89 11.02 7.69
N GLY A 22 13.65 11.40 7.34
CA GLY A 22 13.32 12.79 6.99
C GLY A 22 13.92 13.26 5.66
N ARG A 23 14.31 12.33 4.77
CA ARG A 23 15.14 12.63 3.60
C ARG A 23 14.45 13.50 2.55
N TYR A 24 13.16 13.26 2.29
CA TYR A 24 12.41 13.95 1.24
C TYR A 24 11.35 14.88 1.82
N ASP A 25 11.17 16.02 1.17
CA ASP A 25 10.19 17.04 1.56
C ASP A 25 8.74 16.58 1.36
N ILE A 26 8.52 15.81 0.30
CA ILE A 26 7.24 15.18 -0.05
C ILE A 26 7.54 13.74 -0.46
N THR A 27 6.80 12.77 0.07
CA THR A 27 7.00 11.37 -0.29
C THR A 27 5.70 10.57 -0.15
N LYS A 28 5.58 9.47 -0.89
CA LYS A 28 4.57 8.45 -0.65
C LYS A 28 5.13 7.43 0.35
N VAL A 29 4.31 7.01 1.30
CA VAL A 29 4.66 6.02 2.33
C VAL A 29 3.50 5.08 2.55
N SER A 30 3.77 3.91 3.15
CA SER A 30 2.70 3.09 3.71
C SER A 30 1.98 3.87 4.82
N SER A 31 0.67 3.70 4.93
CA SER A 31 -0.14 4.33 5.97
C SER A 31 0.36 3.98 7.37
N ARG A 32 0.86 2.75 7.55
CA ARG A 32 1.57 2.36 8.77
C ARG A 32 2.78 3.26 9.05
N THR A 33 3.67 3.42 8.08
CA THR A 33 4.87 4.25 8.24
C THR A 33 4.52 5.70 8.56
N TYR A 34 3.48 6.27 7.94
CA TYR A 34 3.02 7.63 8.25
C TYR A 34 2.73 7.82 9.75
N LEU A 35 2.08 6.86 10.40
CA LEU A 35 1.73 6.97 11.81
C LEU A 35 2.96 7.08 12.73
N ASN A 36 4.11 6.57 12.29
CA ASN A 36 5.38 6.62 13.03
C ASN A 36 6.19 7.89 12.74
N ILE A 37 5.78 8.69 11.75
CA ILE A 37 6.46 9.94 11.34
C ILE A 37 5.53 11.16 11.40
N ARG A 38 4.33 11.02 11.98
CA ARG A 38 3.29 12.06 12.03
C ARG A 38 3.71 13.32 12.80
N ASP A 39 4.77 13.22 13.59
CA ASP A 39 5.42 14.32 14.31
C ASP A 39 6.32 15.20 13.40
N ARG A 40 6.79 14.66 12.27
CA ARG A 40 7.66 15.34 11.30
C ARG A 40 6.99 15.59 9.95
N TYR A 41 5.98 14.78 9.64
CA TYR A 41 5.27 14.84 8.37
C TYR A 41 3.77 15.02 8.59
N ARG A 42 3.16 15.82 7.72
CA ARG A 42 1.72 16.00 7.62
C ARG A 42 1.15 15.15 6.49
N LEU A 43 0.06 14.46 6.79
CA LEU A 43 -0.76 13.77 5.78
C LEU A 43 -1.39 14.79 4.83
N LEU A 44 -1.14 14.59 3.53
CA LEU A 44 -1.83 15.34 2.49
C LEU A 44 -3.23 14.78 2.28
N ASP A 45 -4.17 15.64 1.91
CA ASP A 45 -5.55 15.27 1.59
C ASP A 45 -5.68 14.61 0.21
N VAL A 46 -4.58 14.41 -0.51
CA VAL A 46 -4.50 13.79 -1.84
C VAL A 46 -3.46 12.66 -1.87
N GLY A 47 -3.52 11.80 -2.88
CA GLY A 47 -2.50 10.78 -3.15
C GLY A 47 -2.57 9.55 -2.24
N ALA A 48 -3.65 9.40 -1.46
CA ALA A 48 -3.90 8.19 -0.71
C ALA A 48 -4.24 7.02 -1.64
N ALA A 49 -3.65 5.86 -1.34
CA ALA A 49 -4.11 4.56 -1.82
C ALA A 49 -4.96 3.99 -0.67
N MET A 50 -6.28 4.07 -0.83
CA MET A 50 -7.27 3.70 0.17
C MET A 50 -8.54 3.26 -0.53
N GLY A 51 -9.30 2.34 0.05
CA GLY A 51 -10.61 1.98 -0.47
C GLY A 51 -11.16 0.69 0.12
N TYR A 52 -12.27 0.25 -0.46
CA TYR A 52 -12.87 -1.05 -0.21
C TYR A 52 -12.40 -2.05 -1.27
N GLY A 53 -12.33 -3.33 -0.94
CA GLY A 53 -11.86 -4.41 -1.82
C GLY A 53 -10.39 -4.29 -2.22
N CYS A 54 -9.62 -3.33 -1.66
CA CYS A 54 -8.27 -3.01 -2.13
C CYS A 54 -7.14 -3.65 -1.30
N GLY A 55 -7.47 -4.47 -0.30
CA GLY A 55 -6.48 -4.95 0.65
C GLY A 55 -5.47 -5.98 0.12
N PRO A 56 -4.35 -6.17 0.85
CA PRO A 56 -3.35 -7.20 0.56
C PRO A 56 -3.93 -8.60 0.77
N LEU A 57 -3.37 -9.59 0.07
CA LEU A 57 -3.85 -10.97 0.12
C LEU A 57 -2.77 -11.89 0.70
N VAL A 58 -3.16 -12.75 1.63
CA VAL A 58 -2.36 -13.90 2.04
C VAL A 58 -2.66 -15.03 1.07
N ILE A 59 -1.64 -15.51 0.37
CA ILE A 59 -1.78 -16.50 -0.71
C ILE A 59 -0.88 -17.72 -0.49
N SER A 60 -1.24 -18.84 -1.14
CA SER A 60 -0.43 -20.05 -1.24
C SER A 60 -0.77 -20.84 -2.51
N ASN A 61 0.14 -21.70 -2.96
CA ASN A 61 -0.09 -22.71 -4.01
C ASN A 61 -0.51 -24.07 -3.41
N LYS A 62 -0.79 -24.13 -2.11
CA LYS A 62 -1.26 -25.32 -1.39
C LYS A 62 -2.48 -24.96 -0.56
N ALA A 63 -3.30 -25.97 -0.26
CA ALA A 63 -4.38 -25.84 0.70
C ALA A 63 -3.78 -25.70 2.12
N VAL A 64 -3.79 -24.48 2.65
CA VAL A 64 -3.31 -24.15 3.99
C VAL A 64 -4.46 -23.54 4.78
N SER A 65 -4.85 -24.19 5.87
CA SER A 65 -5.82 -23.65 6.81
C SER A 65 -5.18 -22.59 7.72
N ARG A 66 -6.02 -21.72 8.32
CA ARG A 66 -5.54 -20.67 9.22
C ARG A 66 -4.71 -21.20 10.41
N THR A 67 -5.04 -22.38 10.93
CA THR A 67 -4.31 -23.00 12.05
C THR A 67 -2.92 -23.51 11.64
N GLN A 68 -2.74 -23.86 10.37
CA GLN A 68 -1.48 -24.34 9.81
C GLN A 68 -0.48 -23.21 9.53
N LEU A 69 -0.92 -21.95 9.46
CA LEU A 69 -0.03 -20.79 9.24
C LEU A 69 1.11 -20.70 10.27
N THR A 70 0.89 -21.24 11.47
CA THR A 70 1.90 -21.32 12.54
C THR A 70 3.13 -22.16 12.17
N GLN A 71 2.99 -23.08 11.21
CA GLN A 71 4.04 -23.97 10.71
C GLN A 71 4.60 -23.54 9.35
N CYS A 72 3.92 -22.59 8.70
CA CYS A 72 4.29 -22.12 7.37
C CYS A 72 5.38 -21.05 7.43
N SER A 73 6.31 -21.12 6.48
CA SER A 73 7.15 -19.99 6.12
C SER A 73 6.35 -18.98 5.29
N ILE A 74 6.43 -17.69 5.65
CA ILE A 74 5.62 -16.63 5.03
C ILE A 74 6.53 -15.50 4.52
N ALA A 75 6.43 -15.20 3.22
CA ALA A 75 7.08 -14.05 2.61
C ALA A 75 6.23 -12.76 2.74
N PHE A 76 6.87 -11.65 3.11
CA PHE A 76 6.24 -10.34 3.27
C PHE A 76 6.97 -9.27 2.45
N PRO A 77 6.25 -8.23 1.96
CA PRO A 77 6.82 -7.19 1.11
C PRO A 77 7.68 -6.19 1.88
N GLY A 78 7.62 -6.21 3.22
CA GLY A 78 8.45 -5.39 4.11
C GLY A 78 7.83 -5.18 5.49
N ALA A 79 8.68 -5.06 6.51
CA ALA A 79 8.24 -4.94 7.91
C ALA A 79 7.55 -3.60 8.24
N ALA A 80 7.82 -2.54 7.48
CA ALA A 80 7.21 -1.22 7.68
C ALA A 80 5.91 -1.02 6.87
N THR A 81 5.49 -2.04 6.12
CA THR A 81 4.31 -1.94 5.23
C THR A 81 3.02 -2.06 6.02
N THR A 82 1.95 -1.44 5.51
CA THR A 82 0.60 -1.64 6.07
C THR A 82 0.16 -3.10 5.93
N ALA A 83 0.57 -3.79 4.86
CA ALA A 83 0.25 -5.20 4.65
C ALA A 83 0.76 -6.12 5.76
N TYR A 84 2.02 -5.93 6.17
CA TYR A 84 2.58 -6.67 7.30
C TYR A 84 1.85 -6.35 8.61
N ALA A 85 1.55 -5.07 8.85
CA ALA A 85 0.83 -4.66 10.05
C ALA A 85 -0.58 -5.28 10.13
N LEU A 86 -1.34 -5.31 9.04
CA LEU A 86 -2.65 -5.97 8.97
C LEU A 86 -2.55 -7.47 9.26
N PHE A 87 -1.56 -8.14 8.67
CA PHE A 87 -1.33 -9.56 8.96
C PHE A 87 -1.08 -9.79 10.45
N LYS A 88 -0.24 -8.95 11.08
CA LYS A 88 0.04 -9.03 12.52
C LYS A 88 -1.23 -8.79 13.37
N MET A 89 -2.11 -7.89 12.97
CA MET A 89 -3.38 -7.63 13.68
C MET A 89 -4.37 -8.80 13.63
N LEU A 90 -4.23 -9.75 12.71
CA LEU A 90 -5.05 -10.96 12.73
C LEU A 90 -4.84 -11.78 14.00
N GLY A 91 -3.72 -11.57 14.71
CA GLY A 91 -3.37 -12.36 15.89
C GLY A 91 -3.07 -13.83 15.57
N VAL A 92 -2.94 -14.18 14.29
CA VAL A 92 -2.60 -15.53 13.85
C VAL A 92 -1.10 -15.72 14.00
N PRO A 93 -0.63 -16.68 14.83
CA PRO A 93 0.79 -16.98 14.89
C PRO A 93 1.25 -17.47 13.51
N SER A 94 2.47 -17.11 13.14
CA SER A 94 3.09 -17.56 11.90
C SER A 94 4.42 -18.24 12.22
N GLY A 95 4.84 -19.14 11.33
CA GLY A 95 6.16 -19.73 11.39
C GLY A 95 7.24 -18.72 10.99
N GLN A 96 8.18 -19.17 10.17
CA GLN A 96 9.28 -18.32 9.71
C GLN A 96 8.77 -17.15 8.87
N GLN A 97 9.19 -15.93 9.21
CA GLN A 97 8.86 -14.72 8.44
C GLN A 97 10.06 -14.29 7.59
N ILE A 98 9.82 -14.06 6.29
CA ILE A 98 10.86 -13.68 5.32
C ILE A 98 10.45 -12.36 4.69
N PHE A 99 11.28 -11.34 4.81
CA PHE A 99 11.04 -10.05 4.17
C PHE A 99 11.78 -9.97 2.84
N THR A 100 11.07 -9.65 1.77
CA THR A 100 11.61 -9.53 0.41
C THR A 100 10.87 -8.45 -0.37
N ARG A 101 11.41 -8.03 -1.52
CA ARG A 101 10.69 -7.13 -2.44
C ARG A 101 9.41 -7.82 -2.94
N TYR A 102 8.35 -7.02 -3.10
CA TYR A 102 7.00 -7.52 -3.37
C TYR A 102 6.91 -8.45 -4.60
N ASP A 103 7.67 -8.16 -5.65
CA ASP A 103 7.65 -8.91 -6.91
C ASP A 103 8.43 -10.25 -6.85
N ASN A 104 9.16 -10.49 -5.76
CA ASN A 104 9.82 -11.78 -5.51
C ASN A 104 8.92 -12.75 -4.72
N ILE A 105 7.80 -12.29 -4.15
CA ILE A 105 6.93 -13.12 -3.29
C ILE A 105 6.27 -14.25 -4.09
N VAL A 106 5.69 -13.92 -5.25
CA VAL A 106 5.05 -14.90 -6.14
C VAL A 106 6.07 -15.92 -6.68
N PRO A 107 7.24 -15.51 -7.24
CA PRO A 107 8.30 -16.45 -7.59
C PRO A 107 8.72 -17.39 -6.45
N MET A 108 8.91 -16.86 -5.23
CA MET A 108 9.28 -17.69 -4.08
C MET A 108 8.23 -18.75 -3.72
N LEU A 109 6.94 -18.46 -3.93
CA LEU A 109 5.86 -19.43 -3.75
C LEU A 109 5.89 -20.51 -4.81
N LEU A 110 6.01 -20.12 -6.08
CA LEU A 110 6.04 -21.06 -7.21
C LEU A 110 7.26 -21.99 -7.15
N ASP A 111 8.40 -21.48 -6.72
CA ASP A 111 9.64 -22.24 -6.51
C ASP A 111 9.61 -23.12 -5.24
N GLY A 112 8.57 -23.02 -4.40
CA GLY A 112 8.48 -23.75 -3.14
C GLY A 112 9.47 -23.30 -2.07
N ARG A 113 10.04 -22.10 -2.20
CA ARG A 113 10.97 -21.50 -1.22
C ARG A 113 10.26 -21.00 0.03
N VAL A 114 8.96 -20.73 -0.07
CA VAL A 114 8.06 -20.38 1.04
C VAL A 114 6.72 -21.08 0.87
N ASP A 115 5.99 -21.24 1.97
CA ASP A 115 4.67 -21.87 1.97
C ASP A 115 3.54 -20.87 1.70
N CYS A 116 3.69 -19.64 2.18
CA CYS A 116 2.71 -18.57 2.03
C CYS A 116 3.40 -17.24 1.67
N GLY A 117 2.62 -16.32 1.10
CA GLY A 117 3.08 -14.96 0.80
C GLY A 117 1.99 -13.94 1.05
N VAL A 118 2.38 -12.74 1.49
CA VAL A 118 1.49 -11.58 1.55
C VAL A 118 1.77 -10.69 0.36
N ILE A 119 0.86 -10.67 -0.61
CA ILE A 119 1.03 -9.89 -1.83
C ILE A 119 0.32 -8.54 -1.74
N ILE A 120 0.88 -7.58 -2.47
CA ILE A 120 0.38 -6.22 -2.66
C ILE A 120 0.42 -5.88 -4.15
N HIS A 121 -0.03 -4.67 -4.52
CA HIS A 121 0.02 -4.16 -5.89
C HIS A 121 -0.76 -5.02 -6.91
N GLU A 122 -0.20 -5.23 -8.11
CA GLU A 122 -0.84 -5.90 -9.25
C GLU A 122 -0.98 -7.42 -9.11
N SER A 123 -0.19 -8.06 -8.25
CA SER A 123 -0.16 -9.53 -8.14
C SER A 123 -1.51 -10.16 -7.75
N ARG A 124 -2.45 -9.35 -7.25
CA ARG A 124 -3.81 -9.81 -6.93
C ARG A 124 -4.63 -10.14 -8.19
N PHE A 125 -4.31 -9.54 -9.33
CA PHE A 125 -5.05 -9.71 -10.58
C PHE A 125 -4.57 -10.93 -11.39
N THR A 126 -3.39 -11.46 -11.06
CA THR A 126 -2.75 -12.58 -11.76
C THR A 126 -2.89 -13.91 -11.03
N LEU A 127 -3.49 -13.94 -9.82
CA LEU A 127 -3.60 -15.17 -9.03
C LEU A 127 -4.25 -16.36 -9.77
N PRO A 128 -5.39 -16.18 -10.47
CA PRO A 128 -6.07 -17.31 -11.11
C PRO A 128 -5.24 -18.00 -12.20
N GLU A 129 -4.27 -17.28 -12.79
CA GLU A 129 -3.40 -17.78 -13.85
C GLU A 129 -2.22 -18.61 -13.32
N LEU A 130 -1.92 -18.47 -12.02
CA LEU A 130 -0.70 -19.01 -11.40
C LEU A 130 -0.97 -20.19 -10.46
N ASP A 131 -2.18 -20.75 -10.47
CA ASP A 131 -2.62 -21.77 -9.51
C ASP A 131 -2.37 -21.35 -8.04
N LEU A 132 -2.52 -20.06 -7.78
CA LEU A 132 -2.39 -19.46 -6.47
C LEU A 132 -3.77 -19.17 -5.91
N HIS A 133 -3.96 -19.48 -4.64
CA HIS A 133 -5.23 -19.28 -3.96
C HIS A 133 -5.09 -18.24 -2.84
N CYS A 134 -6.11 -17.40 -2.71
CA CYS A 134 -6.24 -16.48 -1.58
C CYS A 134 -6.69 -17.26 -0.34
N LEU A 135 -5.85 -17.27 0.70
CA LEU A 135 -6.16 -17.86 2.01
C LEU A 135 -6.90 -16.86 2.90
N ILE A 136 -6.45 -15.59 2.89
CA ILE A 136 -7.03 -14.51 3.68
C ILE A 136 -6.94 -13.21 2.88
N ASP A 137 -8.08 -12.57 2.66
CA ASP A 137 -8.14 -11.19 2.18
C ASP A 137 -8.09 -10.23 3.39
N LEU A 138 -6.97 -9.53 3.55
CA LEU A 138 -6.75 -8.61 4.67
C LEU A 138 -7.61 -7.33 4.53
N GLY A 139 -8.03 -6.98 3.32
CA GLY A 139 -8.98 -5.90 3.06
C GLY A 139 -10.38 -6.27 3.51
N ALA A 140 -10.87 -7.43 3.07
CA ALA A 140 -12.18 -7.93 3.47
C ALA A 140 -12.27 -8.12 5.00
N TRP A 141 -11.21 -8.63 5.63
CA TRP A 141 -11.13 -8.72 7.08
C TRP A 141 -11.22 -7.33 7.74
N TRP A 142 -10.45 -6.35 7.28
CA TRP A 142 -10.51 -4.98 7.80
C TRP A 142 -11.91 -4.36 7.70
N GLU A 143 -12.56 -4.53 6.54
CA GLU A 143 -13.88 -3.97 6.28
C GLU A 143 -14.96 -4.63 7.13
N GLN A 144 -14.90 -5.94 7.31
CA GLN A 144 -15.80 -6.67 8.21
C GLN A 144 -15.69 -6.14 9.64
N GLU A 145 -14.47 -5.92 10.10
CA GLU A 145 -14.14 -5.50 11.46
C GLU A 145 -14.45 -4.04 11.76
N THR A 146 -14.29 -3.15 10.78
CA THR A 146 -14.32 -1.70 11.00
C THR A 146 -15.45 -0.99 10.27
N ARG A 147 -15.98 -1.58 9.19
CA ARG A 147 -16.87 -0.93 8.20
C ARG A 147 -16.24 0.29 7.50
N LEU A 148 -14.93 0.48 7.62
CA LEU A 148 -14.19 1.62 7.08
C LEU A 148 -13.37 1.20 5.83
N PRO A 149 -13.05 2.15 4.93
CA PRO A 149 -12.10 1.87 3.86
C PRO A 149 -10.72 1.58 4.45
N LEU A 150 -9.90 0.80 3.76
CA LEU A 150 -8.57 0.41 4.23
C LEU A 150 -7.50 1.44 3.81
N PRO A 151 -6.84 2.16 4.73
CA PRO A 151 -5.69 3.00 4.41
C PRO A 151 -4.45 2.14 4.10
N LEU A 152 -3.98 2.09 2.85
CA LEU A 152 -2.78 1.31 2.47
C LEU A 152 -1.52 2.16 2.40
N GLY A 153 -1.59 3.29 1.70
CA GLY A 153 -0.49 4.25 1.59
C GLY A 153 -1.00 5.68 1.41
N CYS A 154 -0.15 6.66 1.69
CA CYS A 154 -0.49 8.07 1.61
C CYS A 154 0.68 8.93 1.13
N ALA A 155 0.35 10.11 0.62
CA ALA A 155 1.32 11.16 0.37
C ALA A 155 1.46 12.02 1.63
N VAL A 156 2.70 12.34 1.98
CA VAL A 156 3.03 13.14 3.15
C VAL A 156 3.99 14.26 2.77
N MET A 157 3.90 15.38 3.48
CA MET A 157 4.79 16.54 3.31
C MET A 157 5.37 16.92 4.68
N LYS A 158 6.64 17.32 4.74
CA LYS A 158 7.23 17.82 5.99
C LYS A 158 6.39 18.93 6.60
N GLN A 159 6.23 18.91 7.92
CA GLN A 159 5.32 19.83 8.61
C GLN A 159 5.68 21.30 8.35
N GLU A 160 6.97 21.64 8.35
CA GLU A 160 7.46 23.01 8.14
C GLU A 160 7.16 23.56 6.74
N LEU A 161 6.94 22.68 5.75
CA LEU A 161 6.62 23.09 4.37
C LEU A 161 5.13 23.21 4.11
N TYR A 162 4.29 22.58 4.93
CA TYR A 162 2.87 22.49 4.64
C TYR A 162 2.17 23.84 4.67
N ALA A 163 2.55 24.73 5.60
CA ALA A 163 1.95 26.06 5.73
C ALA A 163 2.11 26.89 4.44
N ASP A 164 3.25 26.77 3.78
CA ASP A 164 3.60 27.55 2.59
C ASP A 164 3.15 26.89 1.29
N TYR A 165 3.18 25.55 1.22
CA TYR A 165 3.04 24.81 -0.05
C TYR A 165 1.90 23.80 -0.09
N GLY A 166 1.35 23.39 1.06
CA GLY A 166 0.42 22.26 1.16
C GLY A 166 -0.82 22.44 0.28
N ALA A 167 -1.55 23.55 0.45
CA ALA A 167 -2.79 23.80 -0.30
C ALA A 167 -2.55 23.88 -1.83
N LEU A 168 -1.47 24.54 -2.25
CA LEU A 168 -1.11 24.65 -3.67
C LEU A 168 -0.76 23.28 -4.26
N PHE A 169 0.03 22.48 -3.53
CA PHE A 169 0.41 21.14 -3.95
C PHE A 169 -0.82 20.24 -4.11
N GLU A 170 -1.69 20.19 -3.10
CA GLU A 170 -2.92 19.40 -3.16
C GLU A 170 -3.83 19.83 -4.31
N GLN A 171 -4.02 21.12 -4.53
CA GLN A 171 -4.80 21.62 -5.66
C GLN A 171 -4.22 21.16 -7.00
N HIS A 172 -2.90 21.23 -7.16
CA HIS A 172 -2.23 20.83 -8.39
C HIS A 172 -2.39 19.32 -8.65
N ILE A 173 -2.26 18.49 -7.61
CA ILE A 173 -2.51 17.04 -7.74
C ILE A 173 -3.97 16.76 -8.11
N ARG A 174 -4.95 17.40 -7.46
CA ARG A 174 -6.38 17.22 -7.79
C ARG A 174 -6.69 17.51 -9.25
N GLN A 175 -6.08 18.54 -9.83
CA GLN A 175 -6.25 18.88 -11.25
C GLN A 175 -5.76 17.79 -12.21
N HIS A 176 -4.74 17.01 -11.81
CA HIS A 176 -4.16 15.94 -12.62
C HIS A 176 -4.79 14.56 -12.35
N LEU A 177 -5.75 14.47 -11.43
CA LEU A 177 -6.50 13.25 -11.13
C LEU A 177 -7.87 13.19 -11.83
N GLN A 178 -8.18 14.15 -12.72
CA GLN A 178 -9.44 14.16 -13.47
C GLN A 178 -9.46 13.00 -14.48
N ASP A 179 -10.40 12.07 -14.28
CA ASP A 179 -10.57 10.78 -14.99
C ASP A 179 -9.30 9.90 -15.05
N PRO A 180 -9.14 8.92 -14.12
CA PRO A 180 -8.01 8.00 -14.10
C PRO A 180 -7.82 7.19 -15.39
N CYS A 181 -8.86 7.02 -16.20
CA CYS A 181 -8.88 6.23 -17.43
C CYS A 181 -8.63 7.06 -18.69
N ALA A 182 -9.01 8.34 -18.70
CA ALA A 182 -8.79 9.28 -19.81
C ALA A 182 -7.39 9.93 -19.78
N ARG A 183 -6.35 9.14 -19.48
CA ARG A 183 -4.97 9.64 -19.40
C ARG A 183 -4.36 9.87 -20.79
N PRO A 184 -3.63 10.98 -20.99
CA PRO A 184 -2.88 11.22 -22.22
C PRO A 184 -1.94 10.07 -22.57
N ALA A 185 -1.68 9.85 -23.85
CA ALA A 185 -0.80 8.77 -24.32
C ALA A 185 0.59 8.79 -23.66
N ALA A 186 1.13 9.99 -23.39
CA ALA A 186 2.39 10.16 -22.68
C ALA A 186 2.35 9.60 -21.25
N VAL A 187 1.23 9.80 -20.53
CA VAL A 187 1.06 9.27 -19.17
C VAL A 187 0.91 7.74 -19.20
N ARG A 188 0.15 7.20 -20.18
CA ARG A 188 0.05 5.74 -20.35
C ARG A 188 1.41 5.10 -20.68
N ALA A 189 2.22 5.75 -21.52
CA ALA A 189 3.58 5.31 -21.82
C ALA A 189 4.47 5.33 -20.57
N TYR A 190 4.39 6.39 -19.76
CA TYR A 190 5.12 6.50 -18.50
C TYR A 190 4.72 5.43 -17.48
N ILE A 191 3.43 5.09 -17.37
CA ILE A 191 2.97 4.00 -16.50
C ILE A 191 3.57 2.67 -16.97
N ARG A 192 3.46 2.37 -18.27
CA ARG A 192 4.00 1.11 -18.84
C ARG A 192 5.50 0.97 -18.66
N SER A 193 6.27 2.06 -18.74
CA SER A 193 7.73 1.99 -18.55
C SER A 193 8.17 1.71 -17.11
N HIS A 194 7.23 1.75 -16.14
CA HIS A 194 7.50 1.55 -14.72
C HIS A 194 6.63 0.46 -14.08
N ALA A 195 5.75 -0.19 -14.84
CA ALA A 195 4.93 -1.29 -14.37
C ALA A 195 5.67 -2.63 -14.54
N GLN A 196 5.47 -3.57 -13.60
CA GLN A 196 6.01 -4.92 -13.73
C GLN A 196 5.13 -5.79 -14.66
N GLU A 197 3.80 -5.71 -14.48
CA GLU A 197 2.84 -6.31 -15.40
C GLU A 197 2.46 -5.33 -16.51
N LEU A 198 2.61 -5.75 -17.76
CA LEU A 198 2.42 -4.92 -18.94
C LEU A 198 1.07 -5.13 -19.61
N ARG A 199 0.30 -6.15 -19.19
CA ARG A 199 -1.02 -6.42 -19.74
C ARG A 199 -1.96 -5.22 -19.51
N PRO A 200 -2.57 -4.64 -20.57
CA PRO A 200 -3.35 -3.42 -20.43
C PRO A 200 -4.54 -3.51 -19.47
N ASP A 201 -5.23 -4.65 -19.45
CA ASP A 201 -6.35 -4.93 -18.55
C ASP A 201 -5.93 -4.94 -17.07
N VAL A 202 -4.76 -5.51 -16.74
CA VAL A 202 -4.21 -5.52 -15.38
C VAL A 202 -3.79 -4.12 -14.94
N ILE A 203 -3.16 -3.36 -15.83
CA ILE A 203 -2.79 -1.96 -15.55
C ILE A 203 -4.04 -1.12 -15.27
N ASP A 204 -5.05 -1.22 -16.13
CA ASP A 204 -6.29 -0.44 -15.98
C ASP A 204 -7.05 -0.88 -14.70
N ALA A 205 -7.11 -2.18 -14.39
CA ALA A 205 -7.69 -2.70 -13.15
C ALA A 205 -6.94 -2.22 -11.90
N HIS A 206 -5.60 -2.21 -11.93
CA HIS A 206 -4.77 -1.70 -10.85
C HIS A 206 -5.03 -0.22 -10.61
N ILE A 207 -5.06 0.59 -11.66
CA ILE A 207 -5.34 2.03 -11.55
C ILE A 207 -6.75 2.24 -11.00
N ALA A 208 -7.76 1.57 -11.53
CA ALA A 208 -9.15 1.72 -11.08
C ALA A 208 -9.34 1.36 -9.60
N LEU A 209 -8.61 0.36 -9.11
CA LEU A 209 -8.71 -0.07 -7.71
C LEU A 209 -8.09 0.93 -6.74
N TYR A 210 -6.89 1.46 -7.06
CA TYR A 210 -6.10 2.27 -6.11
C TYR A 210 -6.15 3.78 -6.38
N VAL A 211 -6.65 4.22 -7.53
CA VAL A 211 -6.86 5.63 -7.89
C VAL A 211 -8.36 5.89 -7.93
N ASN A 212 -8.88 6.39 -6.81
CA ASN A 212 -10.31 6.61 -6.59
C ASN A 212 -10.55 7.93 -5.83
N ASP A 213 -11.77 8.13 -5.32
CA ASP A 213 -12.15 9.34 -4.60
C ASP A 213 -11.22 9.66 -3.42
N PHE A 214 -10.74 8.66 -2.69
CA PHE A 214 -9.79 8.88 -1.59
C PHE A 214 -8.41 9.36 -2.06
N THR A 215 -8.05 9.07 -3.31
CA THR A 215 -6.83 9.60 -3.94
C THR A 215 -6.98 11.08 -4.27
N ALA A 216 -8.17 11.51 -4.69
CA ALA A 216 -8.45 12.91 -5.01
C ALA A 216 -8.74 13.77 -3.77
N ALA A 217 -9.41 13.19 -2.77
CA ALA A 217 -9.72 13.84 -1.51
C ALA A 217 -9.91 12.77 -0.42
N LEU A 218 -9.03 12.77 0.58
CA LEU A 218 -9.12 11.84 1.71
C LEU A 218 -10.43 12.03 2.49
N GLY A 219 -10.85 13.29 2.67
CA GLY A 219 -12.10 13.65 3.30
C GLY A 219 -12.21 13.18 4.75
N LYS A 220 -13.42 13.32 5.32
CA LYS A 220 -13.69 12.92 6.73
C LYS A 220 -13.56 11.41 6.92
N GLN A 221 -14.10 10.61 5.99
CA GLN A 221 -14.10 9.15 6.10
C GLN A 221 -12.68 8.56 6.03
N GLY A 222 -11.82 9.09 5.16
CA GLY A 222 -10.44 8.63 5.09
C GLY A 222 -9.64 8.98 6.35
N ARG A 223 -9.86 10.17 6.94
CA ARG A 223 -9.24 10.53 8.23
C ARG A 223 -9.69 9.59 9.36
N VAL A 224 -10.98 9.28 9.44
CA VAL A 224 -11.52 8.29 10.40
C VAL A 224 -10.88 6.91 10.20
N ALA A 225 -10.61 6.50 8.96
CA ALA A 225 -9.92 5.26 8.65
C ALA A 225 -8.46 5.25 9.12
N PHE A 226 -7.72 6.36 8.98
CA PHE A 226 -6.38 6.53 9.55
C PHE A 226 -6.40 6.45 11.09
N ASP A 227 -7.37 7.10 11.73
CA ASP A 227 -7.51 7.06 13.20
C ASP A 227 -7.83 5.64 13.68
N ALA A 228 -8.68 4.91 12.94
CA ALA A 228 -8.96 3.51 13.21
C ALA A 228 -7.72 2.63 13.06
N LEU A 229 -6.90 2.88 12.03
CA LEU A 229 -5.65 2.14 11.83
C LEU A 229 -4.71 2.38 13.02
N ALA A 230 -4.54 3.63 13.44
CA ALA A 230 -3.71 3.98 14.60
C ALA A 230 -4.16 3.26 15.87
N ARG A 231 -5.46 3.33 16.21
CA ARG A 231 -6.00 2.65 17.41
C ARG A 231 -5.79 1.14 17.40
N ARG A 232 -5.94 0.49 16.24
CA ARG A 232 -5.73 -0.97 16.12
C ARG A 232 -4.26 -1.36 16.21
N LEU A 233 -3.35 -0.54 15.67
CA LEU A 233 -1.91 -0.75 15.83
C LEU A 233 -1.50 -0.68 17.30
N GLU A 234 -1.99 0.34 18.01
CA GLU A 234 -1.76 0.52 19.45
C GLU A 234 -2.32 -0.67 20.24
N SER A 235 -3.56 -1.09 19.95
CA SER A 235 -4.22 -2.20 20.64
C SER A 235 -3.58 -3.56 20.39
N ALA A 236 -2.91 -3.72 19.24
CA ALA A 236 -2.18 -4.93 18.88
C ALA A 236 -0.69 -4.87 19.28
N GLU A 237 -0.26 -3.82 19.98
CA GLU A 237 1.14 -3.58 20.39
C GLU A 237 2.14 -3.64 19.23
N ILE A 238 1.69 -3.23 18.04
CA ILE A 238 2.55 -3.16 16.86
C ILE A 238 3.20 -1.77 16.89
N ALA A 239 4.54 -1.71 16.88
CA ALA A 239 5.36 -0.48 16.80
C ALA A 239 5.66 -0.05 15.35
#